data_AF-A0A6C0P5Y3-F1
#
_entry.id   AF-A0A6C0P5Y3-F1
#
_cell.length_a   1.000
_cell.length_b   1.000
_cell.length_c   1.000
_cell.angle_alpha   90.00
_cell.angle_beta   90.00
_cell.angle_gamma   90.00
#
_symmetry.space_group_name_H-M   'P 1'
#
loop_
_entity.id
_entity.type
_entity.pdbx_description
1 polymer ?
#
loop_
_entity_poly.entity_id
_entity_poly.type
_entity_poly.pdbx_seq_one_letter_code
_entity_poly.pdbx_strand_id
1 'polypeptide(L)' 'MEWIVLIILAGTAFYEYPRLRRAGQFKELWLFTFLLAFGMLLSVAEYLHMPIPNPLDWITALYKPMSRTILSTLE' A
#
# COMPACT_ATOMS: atom_id res chain seq x y z
N MET A 1 15.27 0.82 5.65
CA MET A 1 14.82 0.40 4.30
C MET A 1 14.03 1.51 3.61
N GLU A 2 13.50 2.47 4.36
CA GLU A 2 12.80 3.71 3.91
C GLU A 2 13.35 4.39 2.64
N TRP A 3 14.68 4.56 2.56
CA TRP A 3 15.31 5.28 1.44
C TRP A 3 15.07 4.60 0.09
N ILE A 4 14.90 3.28 0.07
CA ILE A 4 14.65 2.51 -1.15
C ILE A 4 13.30 2.91 -1.73
N VAL A 5 12.28 3.11 -0.89
CA VAL A 5 10.94 3.52 -1.31
C VAL A 5 10.97 4.90 -1.94
N LEU A 6 11.69 5.85 -1.33
CA LEU A 6 11.84 7.20 -1.87
C LEU A 6 12.58 7.23 -3.21
N ILE A 7 13.65 6.43 -3.36
CA ILE A 7 14.42 6.34 -4.61
C ILE A 7 13.57 5.75 -5.74
N ILE A 8 12.80 4.69 -5.45
CA ILE A 8 11.88 4.09 -6.43
C ILE A 8 10.78 5.09 -6.81
N LEU A 9 10.15 5.76 -5.83
CA LEU A 9 9.14 6.78 -6.10
C LEU A 9 9.68 7.90 -7.01
N ALA A 10 10.87 8.41 -6.70
CA ALA A 10 11.50 9.48 -7.46
C ALA A 10 11.85 9.02 -8.88
N GLY A 11 12.39 7.81 -9.05
CA GLY A 11 12.70 7.23 -10.35
C GLY A 11 11.47 7.05 -11.24
N THR A 12 10.40 6.48 -10.68
CA THR A 12 9.14 6.26 -11.40
C THR A 12 8.49 7.59 -11.77
N ALA A 13 8.43 8.55 -10.85
CA ALA A 13 7.91 9.88 -11.14
C ALA A 13 8.71 10.60 -12.22
N PHE A 14 10.05 10.54 -12.17
CA PHE A 14 10.90 11.19 -13.17
C PHE A 14 10.76 10.60 -14.57
N TYR A 15 10.50 9.29 -14.69
CA TYR A 15 10.34 8.63 -15.98
C TYR A 15 8.90 8.73 -16.52
N GLU A 16 7.89 8.47 -15.69
CA GLU A 16 6.49 8.43 -16.11
C GLU A 16 5.90 9.83 -16.28
N TYR A 17 6.22 10.80 -15.44
CA TYR A 17 5.67 12.16 -15.54
C TYR A 17 5.92 12.83 -16.91
N PRO A 18 7.15 12.90 -17.46
CA PRO A 18 7.37 13.48 -18.78
C PRO A 18 6.86 12.60 -19.91
N ARG A 19 6.68 11.28 -19.69
CA ARG A 19 6.07 10.38 -20.68
C ARG A 19 4.58 10.66 -20.83
N LEU A 20 3.84 10.68 -19.71
CA LEU A 20 2.40 10.91 -19.69
C LEU A 20 2.03 12.34 -20.07
N ARG A 21 2.83 13.34 -19.64
CA ARG A 21 2.64 14.74 -20.04
C ARG A 21 2.84 14.93 -21.55
N ARG A 22 3.82 14.26 -22.16
CA ARG A 22 4.03 14.31 -23.63
C ARG A 22 2.94 13.59 -24.41
N ALA A 23 2.34 12.55 -23.83
CA ALA A 23 1.23 11.81 -24.43
C ALA A 23 -0.13 12.53 -24.29
N GLY A 24 -0.21 13.64 -23.54
CA GLY A 24 -1.47 14.35 -23.29
C GLY A 24 -2.48 13.57 -22.44
N GLN A 25 -2.05 12.49 -21.78
CA GLN A 25 -2.90 11.58 -21.03
C GLN A 25 -3.11 12.09 -19.59
N PHE A 26 -3.82 13.21 -19.45
CA PHE A 26 -4.08 13.84 -18.15
C PHE A 26 -4.83 12.93 -17.16
N LYS A 27 -5.69 12.01 -17.66
CA LYS A 27 -6.40 11.04 -16.80
C LYS A 27 -5.43 10.06 -16.13
N GLU A 28 -4.47 9.55 -16.89
CA GLU A 28 -3.45 8.64 -16.36
C GLU A 28 -2.48 9.38 -15.46
N LEU A 29 -2.15 10.65 -15.77
CA LEU A 29 -1.31 11.48 -14.92
C LEU A 29 -1.95 11.70 -13.54
N TRP A 30 -3.26 11.91 -13.53
CA TRP A 30 -4.04 12.06 -12.30
C TRP A 30 -4.09 10.76 -11.48
N LEU A 31 -4.34 9.61 -12.14
CA LEU A 31 -4.32 8.30 -11.49
C LEU A 31 -2.93 7.98 -10.90
N PHE A 32 -1.87 8.26 -11.66
CA PHE A 32 -0.48 8.06 -11.23
C PHE A 32 -0.15 8.93 -10.00
N THR A 33 -0.51 10.21 -10.06
CA THR A 33 -0.32 11.15 -8.93
C THR A 33 -1.11 10.70 -7.71
N PHE A 34 -2.34 10.23 -7.89
CA PHE A 34 -3.18 9.73 -6.81
C PHE A 34 -2.57 8.47 -6.17
N LEU A 35 -2.12 7.50 -6.96
CA LEU A 35 -1.42 6.31 -6.46
C LEU A 35 -0.15 6.66 -5.70
N LEU A 36 0.67 7.57 -6.24
CA LEU A 36 1.90 8.02 -5.57
C LEU A 36 1.60 8.71 -4.24
N ALA A 37 0.62 9.62 -4.22
CA ALA A 37 0.20 10.29 -3.00
C ALA A 37 -0.32 9.29 -1.96
N PHE A 38 -1.08 8.28 -2.39
CA PHE A 38 -1.61 7.26 -1.51
C PHE A 38 -0.51 6.38 -0.92
N GLY A 39 0.45 5.93 -1.74
CA GLY A 39 1.62 5.19 -1.28
C GLY A 39 2.46 5.98 -0.28
N MET A 40 2.70 7.28 -0.56
CA MET A 40 3.38 8.17 0.36
C MET A 40 2.61 8.36 1.67
N LEU A 41 1.29 8.52 1.61
CA LEU A 41 0.45 8.66 2.80
C LEU A 41 0.53 7.40 3.68
N LEU A 42 0.49 6.22 3.08
CA LEU A 42 0.63 4.94 3.77
C LEU A 42 2.00 4.80 4.43
N SER A 43 3.08 5.10 3.71
CA SER A 43 4.44 5.05 4.28
C SER A 43 4.62 6.04 5.43
N VAL A 44 4.03 7.25 5.33
CA VAL A 44 4.07 8.23 6.43
C VAL A 44 3.23 7.77 7.62
N ALA A 45 2.06 7.18 7.39
CA ALA A 45 1.21 6.64 8.45
C ALA A 45 1.89 5.46 9.18
N GLU A 46 2.61 4.60 8.44
CA GLU A 46 3.45 3.54 9.00
C GLU A 46 4.60 4.10 9.85
N TYR A 47 5.29 5.14 9.35
CA TYR A 47 6.36 5.83 10.07
C TYR A 47 5.87 6.49 11.36
N LEU A 48 4.66 7.06 11.36
CA LEU A 48 4.06 7.69 12.53
C LEU A 48 3.62 6.68 13.61
N HIS A 49 3.84 5.38 13.39
CA HIS A 49 3.31 4.29 14.22
C HIS A 49 1.81 4.48 14.53
N MET A 50 1.09 5.08 13.57
CA MET A 50 -0.35 5.10 13.63
C MET A 50 -0.77 3.64 13.69
N PRO A 51 -1.73 3.25 14.57
CA PRO A 51 -2.18 1.87 14.67
C PRO A 51 -3.01 1.54 13.42
N ILE A 52 -2.33 1.45 12.27
CA ILE A 52 -2.82 0.79 11.09
C ILE A 52 -2.90 -0.66 11.54
N PRO A 53 -4.11 -1.20 11.71
CA PRO A 53 -4.25 -2.57 12.15
C PRO A 53 -3.49 -3.42 11.12
N ASN A 54 -2.56 -4.22 11.61
CA ASN A 54 -1.69 -5.03 10.77
C ASN A 54 -2.59 -5.85 9.84
N PRO A 55 -2.34 -5.91 8.52
CA PRO A 55 -3.12 -6.77 7.63
C PRO A 55 -3.15 -8.23 8.13
N LEU A 56 -2.09 -8.66 8.82
CA LEU A 56 -2.04 -9.93 9.52
C LEU A 56 -3.02 -10.02 10.69
N ASP A 57 -3.32 -8.94 11.41
CA ASP A 57 -4.34 -8.95 12.47
C ASP A 57 -5.74 -9.10 11.88
N TRP A 58 -6.00 -8.52 10.70
CA TRP A 58 -7.26 -8.70 9.99
C TRP A 58 -7.44 -10.13 9.48
N ILE A 59 -6.38 -10.68 8.89
CA ILE A 59 -6.33 -12.09 8.49
C ILE A 59 -6.50 -12.98 9.73
N THR A 60 -5.81 -12.67 10.83
CA THR A 60 -5.90 -13.45 12.07
C THR A 60 -7.30 -13.37 12.68
N ALA A 61 -7.97 -12.22 12.63
CA ALA A 61 -9.35 -12.08 13.08
C ALA A 61 -10.32 -12.91 12.23
N LEU A 62 -10.08 -13.02 10.92
CA LEU A 62 -10.86 -13.85 10.01
C LEU A 62 -10.62 -15.35 10.21
N TYR A 63 -9.37 -15.76 10.49
CA TYR A 63 -8.98 -17.17 10.64
C TYR A 63 -9.17 -17.71 12.07
N LYS A 64 -9.16 -16.87 13.11
CA LYS A 64 -9.44 -17.25 14.51
C LYS A 64 -10.73 -18.06 14.70
N PRO A 65 -11.89 -17.65 14.14
CA PRO A 65 -13.12 -18.40 14.31
C PRO A 65 -13.07 -19.78 13.63
N MET A 66 -12.40 -19.91 12.48
CA MET A 66 -12.24 -21.20 11.79
C MET A 66 -11.32 -22.16 12.56
N SER A 67 -10.26 -21.65 13.19
CA SER A 67 -9.40 -22.47 14.04
C SER A 67 -10.14 -23.03 15.25
N ARG A 68 -11.04 -22.24 15.87
CA ARG A 68 -11.86 -22.70 17.00
C ARG A 68 -12.85 -23.79 16.61
N THR A 69 -13.49 -23.69 15.44
CA THR A 69 -14.44 -24.72 15.00
C THR A 69 -13.75 -26.04 14.69
N ILE A 70 -12.58 -26.02 14.03
CA ILE A 70 -11.81 -27.23 13.76
C ILE A 70 -11.32 -27.87 15.06
N LEU A 71 -10.84 -27.07 16.01
CA LEU A 71 -10.37 -27.56 17.30
C LEU A 71 -11.53 -28.18 18.12
N SER A 72 -12.72 -27.57 18.10
CA SER A 72 -13.90 -28.11 18.80
C SER A 72 -14.49 -29.38 18.19
N THR A 73 -14.16 -29.69 16.93
CA THR A 73 -14.57 -30.94 16.28
C THR A 73 -13.57 -32.07 16.47
N LEU A 74 -12.39 -31.76 17.04
CA LEU A 74 -11.32 -32.72 17.33
C LEU A 74 -11.27 -33.16 18.81
N GLU A 75 -11.98 -32.47 19.72
CA GLU A 75 -12.37 -32.96 21.06
C GLU A 75 -13.68 -33.75 20.99
#